data_AF-A0A7L4NFH5-F1
#
_entry.id   AF-A0A7L4NFH5-F1
#
_cell.length_a   1.000
_cell.length_b   1.000
_cell.length_c   1.000
_cell.angle_alpha   90.00
_cell.angle_beta   90.00
_cell.angle_gamma   90.00
#
_symmetry.space_group_name_H-M   'P 1'
#
loop_
_entity.id
_entity.type
_entity.pdbx_description
1 polymer ?
#
loop_
_entity_poly.entity_id
_entity_poly.type
_entity_poly.pdbx_seq_one_letter_code
_entity_poly.pdbx_strand_id
1 'polypeptide(L)'
;PQPCTMLAGDSDSSDEDAAEEDTSPLPISWLPLSPVYAFEFLGICSLPGCRFKDIRRNLQKDIEELKNYGTQDVFVLCTGGELLKYRVPNLLDTYQQHGICVHHYPIPDGVVPDIANCCKILEELQSCLESNRKTII
;
A
#
# COMPACT_ATOMS: atom_id res chain seq x y z
N PRO A 1 8.40 44.58 -42.58
CA PRO A 1 9.29 44.71 -41.39
C PRO A 1 8.62 44.12 -40.14
N GLN A 2 9.09 42.94 -39.71
CA GLN A 2 8.73 42.31 -38.44
C GLN A 2 9.49 42.97 -37.27
N PRO A 3 9.00 42.82 -36.03
CA PRO A 3 9.87 42.63 -34.87
C PRO A 3 9.61 41.23 -34.29
N CYS A 4 10.59 40.32 -34.41
CA CYS A 4 11.64 40.05 -33.42
C CYS A 4 11.10 39.46 -32.12
N THR A 5 10.97 38.13 -32.17
CA THR A 5 11.05 37.15 -31.09
C THR A 5 12.09 37.55 -30.03
N MET A 6 11.68 37.56 -28.76
CA MET A 6 12.61 37.45 -27.64
C MET A 6 12.44 36.07 -27.00
N LEU A 7 13.48 35.24 -27.17
CA LEU A 7 13.81 34.13 -26.29
C LEU A 7 14.04 34.68 -24.87
N ALA A 8 13.45 34.04 -23.87
CA ALA A 8 14.05 33.89 -22.54
C ALA A 8 13.24 32.86 -21.75
N GLY A 9 13.87 31.72 -21.45
CA GLY A 9 13.28 30.70 -20.59
C GLY A 9 13.66 29.27 -20.97
N ASP A 10 14.96 29.03 -21.23
CA ASP A 10 15.52 27.68 -21.16
C ASP A 10 15.49 27.30 -19.67
N SER A 11 14.44 26.60 -19.26
CA SER A 11 14.36 25.96 -17.94
C SER A 11 14.61 24.48 -18.14
N ASP A 12 15.88 24.15 -18.02
CA ASP A 12 16.41 22.84 -17.72
C ASP A 12 15.69 22.23 -16.50
N SER A 13 15.00 21.12 -16.72
CA SER A 13 14.69 20.15 -15.66
C SER A 13 14.43 18.80 -16.30
N SER A 14 15.42 18.29 -17.02
CA SER A 14 15.60 16.84 -17.13
C SER A 14 15.98 16.34 -15.73
N ASP A 15 15.00 15.84 -14.98
CA ASP A 15 15.27 14.79 -14.00
C ASP A 15 14.35 13.64 -14.36
N GLU A 16 14.79 12.92 -15.39
CA GLU A 16 14.22 11.66 -15.75
C GLU A 16 14.38 10.74 -14.53
N ASP A 17 13.27 10.40 -13.88
CA ASP A 17 13.21 9.28 -12.95
C ASP A 17 13.28 7.99 -13.80
N ALA A 18 14.35 7.86 -14.61
CA ALA A 18 14.62 6.81 -15.61
C ALA A 18 15.10 5.50 -14.97
N ALA A 19 14.69 5.24 -13.73
CA ALA A 19 14.75 3.87 -13.24
C ALA A 19 13.42 3.22 -13.61
N GLU A 20 13.53 2.09 -14.31
CA GLU A 20 12.41 1.30 -14.79
C GLU A 20 11.39 1.07 -13.66
N GLU A 21 10.14 1.49 -13.90
CA GLU A 21 9.04 1.22 -12.98
C GLU A 21 8.81 -0.28 -12.93
N ASP A 22 8.75 -0.86 -11.73
CA ASP A 22 8.47 -2.27 -11.56
C ASP A 22 7.04 -2.56 -12.05
N THR A 23 6.96 -3.30 -13.15
CA THR A 23 5.69 -3.70 -13.78
C THR A 23 5.24 -5.09 -13.32
N SER A 24 6.00 -5.73 -12.43
CA SER A 24 5.61 -7.02 -11.87
C SER A 24 4.40 -6.84 -10.95
N PRO A 25 3.48 -7.82 -10.93
CA PRO A 25 2.32 -7.76 -10.05
C PRO A 25 2.73 -7.79 -8.58
N LEU A 26 1.93 -7.19 -7.71
CA LEU A 26 2.20 -7.13 -6.28
C LEU A 26 2.21 -8.55 -5.71
N PRO A 27 3.34 -9.03 -5.16
CA PRO A 27 3.41 -10.36 -4.59
C PRO A 27 2.60 -10.42 -3.29
N ILE A 28 1.56 -11.25 -3.28
CA ILE A 28 0.73 -11.52 -2.10
C ILE A 28 0.93 -12.97 -1.69
N SER A 29 1.39 -13.18 -0.47
CA SER A 29 1.48 -14.49 0.16
C SER A 29 0.17 -14.80 0.88
N TRP A 30 -0.57 -15.80 0.42
CA TRP A 30 -1.82 -16.22 1.05
C TRP A 30 -1.56 -17.28 2.11
N LEU A 31 -1.75 -16.91 3.38
CA LEU A 31 -1.58 -17.79 4.53
C LEU A 31 -2.91 -18.51 4.84
N PRO A 32 -2.97 -19.85 4.72
CA PRO A 32 -4.15 -20.60 5.14
C PRO A 32 -4.26 -20.60 6.68
N LEU A 33 -5.46 -20.35 7.20
CA LEU A 33 -5.71 -20.26 8.64
C LEU A 33 -6.30 -21.54 9.26
N SER A 34 -6.24 -22.66 8.54
CA SER A 34 -6.69 -23.97 9.02
C SER A 34 -5.80 -24.48 10.17
N PRO A 35 -6.36 -25.05 11.26
CA PRO A 35 -7.77 -25.44 11.45
C PRO A 35 -8.68 -24.37 12.08
N VAL A 36 -8.14 -23.20 12.45
CA VAL A 36 -8.85 -22.18 13.25
C VAL A 36 -9.97 -21.53 12.43
N TYR A 37 -9.70 -21.23 11.16
CA TYR A 37 -10.70 -20.76 10.20
C TYR A 37 -10.66 -21.67 8.97
N ALA A 38 -11.68 -22.53 8.83
CA ALA A 38 -11.76 -23.45 7.72
C ALA A 38 -12.00 -22.66 6.42
N PHE A 39 -11.09 -22.80 5.45
CA PHE A 39 -11.13 -22.21 4.10
C PHE A 39 -10.81 -20.72 3.98
N GLU A 40 -10.37 -20.08 5.05
CA GLU A 40 -9.96 -18.67 5.01
C GLU A 40 -8.47 -18.50 4.80
N PHE A 41 -8.13 -17.45 4.07
CA PHE A 41 -6.76 -17.07 3.74
C PHE A 41 -6.53 -15.62 4.13
N LEU A 42 -5.42 -15.37 4.82
CA LEU A 42 -4.93 -14.04 5.09
C LEU A 42 -3.84 -13.68 4.09
N GLY A 43 -4.02 -12.61 3.34
CA GLY A 43 -2.97 -12.12 2.44
C GLY A 43 -1.91 -11.33 3.20
N ILE A 44 -0.65 -11.52 2.85
CA ILE A 44 0.48 -10.74 3.36
C ILE A 44 1.23 -10.18 2.16
N CYS A 45 1.43 -8.87 2.13
CA CYS A 45 2.17 -8.22 1.04
C CYS A 45 3.14 -7.15 1.57
N SER A 46 4.06 -6.71 0.69
CA SER A 46 4.87 -5.53 0.95
C SER A 46 4.07 -4.25 0.66
N LEU A 47 4.59 -3.11 1.11
CA LEU A 47 3.92 -1.81 0.98
C LEU A 47 3.60 -1.47 -0.50
N PRO A 48 2.31 -1.34 -0.88
CA PRO A 48 1.92 -0.98 -2.23
C PRO A 48 2.40 0.41 -2.63
N GLY A 49 2.87 0.54 -3.87
CA GLY A 49 3.42 1.79 -4.39
C GLY A 49 4.76 2.22 -3.77
N CYS A 50 5.40 1.36 -2.98
CA CYS A 50 6.67 1.68 -2.34
C CYS A 50 7.72 2.15 -3.35
N ARG A 51 8.35 3.29 -3.07
CA ARG A 51 9.49 3.83 -3.82
C ARG A 51 10.67 4.05 -2.88
N PHE A 52 11.52 3.04 -2.74
CA PHE A 52 12.67 3.07 -1.85
C PHE A 52 13.81 2.18 -2.35
N LYS A 53 15.02 2.76 -2.42
CA LYS A 53 16.22 2.11 -2.98
C LYS A 53 15.92 1.53 -4.38
N ASP A 54 16.03 0.21 -4.52
CA ASP A 54 15.85 -0.53 -5.78
C ASP A 54 14.37 -0.91 -6.04
N ILE A 55 13.46 -0.61 -5.10
CA ILE A 55 12.03 -0.89 -5.25
C ILE A 55 11.34 0.38 -5.73
N ARG A 56 10.66 0.30 -6.88
CA ARG A 56 9.93 1.41 -7.50
C ARG A 56 8.60 0.92 -8.06
N ARG A 57 7.59 0.85 -7.19
CA ARG A 57 6.24 0.40 -7.56
C ARG A 57 5.30 1.56 -7.80
N ASN A 58 4.23 1.29 -8.55
CA ASN A 58 3.17 2.25 -8.80
C ASN A 58 2.00 2.00 -7.86
N LEU A 59 1.68 2.99 -7.02
CA LEU A 59 0.57 2.89 -6.06
C LEU A 59 -0.75 2.55 -6.76
N GLN A 60 -1.08 3.28 -7.83
CA GLN A 60 -2.36 3.12 -8.51
C GLN A 60 -2.51 1.72 -9.13
N LYS A 61 -1.47 1.20 -9.78
CA LYS A 61 -1.47 -0.16 -10.32
C LYS A 61 -1.62 -1.21 -9.22
N ASP A 62 -0.86 -1.08 -8.14
CA ASP A 62 -0.92 -2.04 -7.02
C ASP A 62 -2.32 -2.05 -6.37
N ILE A 63 -2.96 -0.88 -6.18
CA ILE A 63 -4.32 -0.81 -5.64
C ILE A 63 -5.35 -1.42 -6.60
N GLU A 64 -5.20 -1.19 -7.91
CA GLU A 64 -6.05 -1.81 -8.92
C GLU A 64 -5.92 -3.34 -8.92
N GLU A 65 -4.70 -3.87 -8.78
CA GLU A 65 -4.47 -5.30 -8.62
C GLU A 65 -5.12 -5.85 -7.35
N LEU A 66 -4.95 -5.17 -6.21
CA LEU A 66 -5.60 -5.54 -4.95
C LEU A 66 -7.12 -5.61 -5.09
N LYS A 67 -7.70 -4.66 -5.82
CA LYS A 67 -9.12 -4.65 -6.14
C LYS A 67 -9.50 -5.81 -7.06
N ASN A 68 -8.69 -6.13 -8.06
CA ASN A 68 -8.90 -7.27 -8.96
C ASN A 68 -8.82 -8.61 -8.24
N TYR A 69 -7.98 -8.72 -7.20
CA TYR A 69 -7.97 -9.87 -6.30
C TYR A 69 -9.24 -9.96 -5.44
N GLY A 70 -10.10 -8.94 -5.40
CA GLY A 70 -11.30 -8.89 -4.57
C GLY A 70 -11.00 -8.55 -3.12
N THR A 71 -9.89 -7.85 -2.85
CA THR A 71 -9.53 -7.39 -1.51
C THR A 71 -10.58 -6.44 -0.97
N GLN A 72 -11.02 -6.67 0.25
CA GLN A 72 -12.07 -5.90 0.91
C GLN A 72 -11.56 -5.13 2.13
N ASP A 73 -10.61 -5.72 2.86
CA ASP A 73 -10.01 -5.15 4.07
C ASP A 73 -8.50 -5.18 3.95
N VAL A 74 -7.88 -4.09 4.39
CA VAL A 74 -6.42 -3.93 4.45
C VAL A 74 -6.05 -3.44 5.83
N PHE A 75 -5.12 -4.14 6.47
CA PHE A 75 -4.50 -3.71 7.72
C PHE A 75 -3.16 -3.05 7.40
N VAL A 76 -3.05 -1.75 7.65
CA VAL A 76 -1.78 -1.03 7.43
C VAL A 76 -1.07 -0.88 8.76
N LEU A 77 0.08 -1.53 8.89
CA LEU A 77 0.89 -1.46 10.10
C LEU A 77 1.95 -0.34 10.08
N CYS A 78 2.17 0.28 8.92
CA CYS A 78 3.13 1.37 8.78
C CYS A 78 2.67 2.65 9.47
N THR A 79 3.60 3.34 10.12
CA THR A 79 3.42 4.69 10.64
C THR A 79 3.32 5.72 9.50
N GLY A 80 2.70 6.88 9.76
CA GLY A 80 2.65 7.96 8.76
C GLY A 80 4.04 8.46 8.33
N GLY A 81 5.03 8.41 9.23
CA GLY A 81 6.42 8.74 8.91
C GLY A 81 7.04 7.77 7.90
N GLU A 82 6.70 6.48 7.99
CA GLU A 82 7.12 5.46 7.02
C GLU A 82 6.42 5.63 5.68
N LEU A 83 5.11 5.92 5.68
CA LEU A 83 4.37 6.21 4.44
C LEU A 83 4.99 7.39 3.68
N LEU A 84 5.41 8.44 4.40
CA LEU A 84 6.16 9.56 3.83
C LEU A 84 7.55 9.14 3.31
N LYS A 85 8.30 8.37 4.11
CA LYS A 85 9.64 7.86 3.76
C LYS A 85 9.63 7.02 2.48
N TYR A 86 8.58 6.22 2.29
CA TYR A 86 8.39 5.35 1.13
C TYR A 86 7.63 6.02 -0.03
N ARG A 87 7.40 7.33 0.05
CA ARG A 87 6.73 8.18 -0.96
C ARG A 87 5.28 7.75 -1.28
N VAL A 88 4.56 7.22 -0.30
CA VAL A 88 3.14 6.83 -0.40
C VAL A 88 2.26 7.50 0.68
N PRO A 89 2.31 8.84 0.83
CA PRO A 89 1.55 9.52 1.88
C PRO A 89 0.03 9.35 1.76
N ASN A 90 -0.48 9.19 0.54
CA ASN A 90 -1.91 9.11 0.24
C ASN A 90 -2.41 7.65 0.14
N LEU A 91 -1.63 6.68 0.63
CA LEU A 91 -1.97 5.25 0.54
C LEU A 91 -3.36 4.95 1.14
N LEU A 92 -3.60 5.43 2.36
CA LEU A 92 -4.84 5.19 3.10
C LEU A 92 -6.05 5.78 2.35
N ASP A 93 -5.92 7.01 1.84
CA ASP A 93 -6.98 7.66 1.06
C ASP A 93 -7.24 6.91 -0.26
N THR A 94 -6.18 6.42 -0.90
CA THR A 94 -6.27 5.71 -2.19
C THR A 94 -7.02 4.39 -2.01
N TYR A 95 -6.76 3.63 -0.94
CA TYR A 95 -7.55 2.45 -0.61
C TYR A 95 -9.03 2.78 -0.43
N GLN A 96 -9.35 3.82 0.35
CA GLN A 96 -10.73 4.23 0.62
C GLN A 96 -11.45 4.66 -0.68
N GLN A 97 -10.78 5.41 -1.56
CA GLN A 97 -11.30 5.81 -2.86
C GLN A 97 -11.60 4.61 -3.77
N HIS A 98 -10.87 3.51 -3.61
CA HIS A 98 -11.08 2.28 -4.36
C HIS A 98 -12.11 1.33 -3.73
N GLY A 99 -12.74 1.75 -2.62
CA GLY A 99 -13.76 0.99 -1.90
C GLY A 99 -13.19 -0.09 -0.98
N ILE A 100 -11.90 -0.01 -0.65
CA ILE A 100 -11.22 -0.94 0.25
C ILE A 100 -11.29 -0.36 1.68
N CYS A 101 -11.71 -1.19 2.63
CA CYS A 101 -11.76 -0.83 4.04
C CYS A 101 -10.35 -0.82 4.62
N VAL A 102 -9.95 0.26 5.28
CA VAL A 102 -8.60 0.46 5.79
C VAL A 102 -8.60 0.45 7.31
N HIS A 103 -7.83 -0.45 7.88
CA HIS A 103 -7.59 -0.58 9.32
C HIS A 103 -6.16 -0.14 9.61
N HIS A 104 -5.96 1.11 10.05
CA HIS A 104 -4.63 1.68 10.26
C HIS A 104 -4.17 1.52 11.71
N TYR A 105 -3.15 0.67 11.91
CA TYR A 105 -2.56 0.36 13.20
C TYR A 105 -1.05 0.64 13.18
N PRO A 106 -0.62 1.89 13.39
CA PRO A 106 0.77 2.26 13.24
C PRO A 106 1.67 1.58 14.30
N ILE A 107 2.58 0.73 13.83
CA ILE A 107 3.61 0.05 14.62
C ILE A 107 4.97 0.53 14.09
N PRO A 108 5.78 1.24 14.87
CA PRO A 108 7.10 1.67 14.43
C PRO A 108 7.99 0.49 14.05
N ASP A 109 8.73 0.60 12.95
CA ASP A 109 9.68 -0.44 12.53
C ASP A 109 10.63 -0.87 13.66
N GLY A 110 10.79 -2.18 13.82
CA GLY A 110 11.58 -2.80 14.90
C GLY A 110 10.94 -2.78 16.30
N VAL A 111 9.72 -2.27 16.45
CA VAL A 111 8.99 -2.22 17.72
C VAL A 111 7.82 -3.20 17.71
N VAL A 112 7.51 -3.77 18.88
CA VAL A 112 6.33 -4.63 19.07
C VAL A 112 5.18 -3.76 19.59
N PRO A 113 3.96 -3.87 19.05
CA PRO A 113 2.78 -3.20 19.60
C PRO A 113 2.54 -3.60 21.06
N ASP A 114 1.90 -2.71 21.82
CA ASP A 114 1.43 -3.06 23.15
C ASP A 114 0.33 -4.14 23.08
N ILE A 115 0.11 -4.83 24.19
CA ILE A 115 -0.87 -5.93 24.26
C ILE A 115 -2.27 -5.41 23.89
N ALA A 116 -2.61 -4.18 24.29
CA ALA A 116 -3.91 -3.59 24.00
C ALA A 116 -4.15 -3.37 22.49
N ASN A 117 -3.16 -2.83 21.74
CA ASN A 117 -3.31 -2.68 20.30
C ASN A 117 -3.21 -4.02 19.58
N CYS A 118 -2.35 -4.94 20.05
CA CYS A 118 -2.34 -6.33 19.57
C CYS A 118 -3.71 -6.98 19.64
N CYS A 119 -4.38 -6.89 20.80
CA CYS A 119 -5.71 -7.45 20.98
C CYS A 119 -6.72 -6.82 20.01
N LYS A 120 -6.71 -5.50 19.83
CA LYS A 120 -7.59 -4.82 18.88
C LYS A 120 -7.39 -5.26 17.43
N ILE A 121 -6.14 -5.34 16.99
CA ILE A 121 -5.80 -5.81 15.63
C ILE A 121 -6.33 -7.23 15.42
N LEU A 122 -6.11 -8.12 16.41
CA LEU A 122 -6.58 -9.50 16.34
C LEU A 122 -8.10 -9.61 16.37
N GLU A 123 -8.79 -8.82 17.19
CA GLU A 123 -10.27 -8.79 17.26
C GLU A 123 -10.89 -8.32 15.94
N GLU A 124 -10.36 -7.26 15.34
CA GLU A 124 -10.85 -6.78 14.04
C GLU A 124 -10.52 -7.73 12.89
N LEU A 125 -9.31 -8.30 12.90
CA LEU A 125 -8.92 -9.30 11.92
C LEU A 125 -9.83 -10.53 12.01
N GLN A 126 -10.09 -11.02 13.22
CA GLN A 126 -11.06 -12.08 13.47
C GLN A 126 -12.46 -11.71 12.94
N SER A 127 -12.93 -10.49 13.19
CA SER A 127 -14.24 -10.05 12.69
C SER A 127 -14.30 -10.00 11.16
N CYS A 128 -13.21 -9.62 10.47
CA CYS A 128 -13.13 -9.60 9.01
C CYS A 128 -13.16 -11.01 8.43
N LEU A 129 -12.41 -11.92 9.06
CA LEU A 129 -12.34 -13.34 8.74
C LEU A 129 -13.73 -14.00 8.87
N GLU A 130 -14.37 -13.88 10.03
CA GLU A 130 -15.72 -14.43 10.27
C GLU A 130 -16.78 -13.92 9.29
N SER A 131 -16.59 -12.71 8.76
CA SER A 131 -17.44 -12.10 7.74
C SER A 131 -17.13 -12.57 6.31
N ASN A 132 -16.25 -13.56 6.13
CA ASN A 132 -15.71 -14.05 4.86
C ASN A 132 -15.13 -12.93 3.98
N ARG A 133 -14.56 -11.89 4.61
CA ARG A 133 -13.96 -10.79 3.86
C ARG A 133 -12.52 -11.13 3.52
N LYS A 134 -12.17 -10.86 2.26
CA LYS A 134 -10.81 -11.07 1.76
C LYS A 134 -9.90 -9.98 2.33
N THR A 135 -9.13 -10.38 3.34
CA THR A 135 -8.33 -9.49 4.19
C THR A 135 -6.86 -9.62 3.86
N ILE A 136 -6.14 -8.50 3.80
CA ILE A 136 -4.69 -8.48 3.67
C ILE A 136 -4.03 -7.60 4.74
N ILE A 137 -2.76 -7.88 5.03
CA ILE A 137 -1.87 -7.10 5.90
C ILE A 137 -0.61 -6.72 5.13
#